data_AF-A0A2G9TJN1-F1
#
_entry.id   AF-A0A2G9TJN1-F1
#
_cell.length_a   1.000
_cell.length_b   1.000
_cell.length_c   1.000
_cell.angle_alpha   90.00
_cell.angle_beta   90.00
_cell.angle_gamma   90.00
#
_symmetry.space_group_name_H-M   'P 1'
#
loop_
_entity.id
_entity.type
_entity.pdbx_description
1 polymer ?
#
loop_
_entity_poly.entity_id
_entity_poly.type
_entity_poly.pdbx_seq_one_letter_code
_entity_poly.pdbx_strand_id
1 'polypeptide(L)'
;MGSCNGWLLVRNAPQVQKVLNDLCSKMCCSLGEHANFSRLANSLFLASNEHKPLLSAQALNALFSILMKSVKNDETLVPLLISQVLTCPAIVFHLSKANLDAFLTSGLFNRCLTHLRNSPDVVENIEPQKTINLLGNVIHLGYLDEETVKGRIVDWTWVIGLVMAQCTEFAVRPGEQSSHNHWHPIFGHYKLPIDPKTERSLRNVLRQLQMLWSYRIVCRLFDKALEGVDQSRPNGHVPVKDLGATFNKLWKKLGGGPSSEPQGEMEKETPPTLAAVVCQLYMTALSTMANMKNEIIAVARNRLVEDGYRQLSMLSTRALKSTIRVKFVNQQGLDEAGIDQDGVFKEFLELTIKQVFDPALNLFHSTAAGVLYPSATSSVHEDHLALFQFVGRILAKAVYEGIVVDVQLAPVLLAAMLGGRRLCAFDELSQLDPELYRNLTFVKKYDGDVSDLSLTFSIDEDFMGKINTVDLVPGGRTIQVTNENK
;
A
#
# COMPACT_ATOMS: atom_id res chain seq x y z
N MET A 1 -25.75 16.42 -22.09
CA MET A 1 -27.11 16.54 -21.51
C MET A 1 -27.61 17.96 -21.26
N GLY A 2 -26.81 19.04 -21.28
CA GLY A 2 -27.37 20.39 -21.01
C GLY A 2 -27.65 21.24 -22.24
N SER A 3 -27.54 20.66 -23.43
CA SER A 3 -28.03 21.25 -24.66
C SER A 3 -28.12 20.17 -25.72
N CYS A 4 -29.18 20.20 -26.51
CA CYS A 4 -29.37 19.36 -27.69
C CYS A 4 -28.75 19.97 -28.97
N ASN A 5 -28.06 21.12 -28.86
CA ASN A 5 -27.49 21.84 -30.01
C ASN A 5 -26.47 21.02 -30.82
N GLY A 6 -25.80 20.06 -30.18
CA GLY A 6 -24.84 19.16 -30.85
C GLY A 6 -25.45 17.85 -31.34
N TRP A 7 -26.76 17.63 -31.19
CA TRP A 7 -27.39 16.37 -31.56
C TRP A 7 -27.70 16.35 -33.06
N LEU A 8 -27.13 15.37 -33.75
CA LEU A 8 -27.37 15.13 -35.19
C LEU A 8 -28.86 15.10 -35.53
N LEU A 9 -29.68 14.55 -34.63
CA LEU A 9 -31.13 14.41 -34.79
C LEU A 9 -31.90 15.75 -34.82
N VAL A 10 -31.34 16.82 -34.26
CA VAL A 10 -32.04 18.10 -34.02
C VAL A 10 -31.39 19.27 -34.76
N ARG A 11 -30.29 19.01 -35.50
CA ARG A 11 -29.44 20.02 -36.14
C ARG A 11 -30.17 20.96 -37.10
N ASN A 12 -31.26 20.49 -37.72
CA ASN A 12 -32.05 21.25 -38.69
C ASN A 12 -33.48 21.58 -38.18
N ALA A 13 -33.73 21.47 -36.87
CA ALA A 13 -35.06 21.66 -36.27
C ALA A 13 -35.01 22.66 -35.09
N PRO A 14 -34.92 23.98 -35.36
CA PRO A 14 -34.67 24.99 -34.33
C PRO A 14 -35.81 25.09 -33.29
N GLN A 15 -37.05 24.82 -33.69
CA GLN A 15 -38.19 24.79 -32.76
C GLN A 15 -38.11 23.61 -31.78
N VAL A 16 -37.73 22.43 -32.26
CA VAL A 16 -37.54 21.22 -31.43
C VAL A 16 -36.34 21.41 -30.51
N GLN A 17 -35.28 22.02 -31.00
CA GLN A 17 -34.08 22.35 -30.24
C GLN A 17 -34.39 23.24 -29.02
N LYS A 18 -35.27 24.24 -29.19
CA LYS A 18 -35.72 25.10 -28.10
C LYS A 18 -36.46 24.31 -27.00
N VAL A 19 -37.44 23.49 -27.39
CA VAL A 19 -38.23 22.67 -26.46
C VAL A 19 -37.35 21.66 -25.70
N LEU A 20 -36.45 20.97 -26.41
CA LEU A 20 -35.54 20.01 -25.79
C LEU A 20 -34.54 20.68 -24.85
N ASN A 21 -34.01 21.87 -25.20
CA ASN A 21 -33.15 22.62 -24.30
C ASN A 21 -33.89 23.06 -23.03
N ASP A 22 -35.14 23.51 -23.14
CA ASP A 22 -35.99 23.85 -21.98
C ASP A 22 -36.25 22.62 -21.10
N LEU A 23 -36.51 21.45 -21.70
CA LEU A 23 -36.67 20.19 -20.97
C LEU A 23 -35.36 19.80 -20.26
N CYS A 24 -34.22 19.87 -20.95
CA CYS A 24 -32.91 19.60 -20.35
C CYS A 24 -32.64 20.54 -19.17
N SER A 25 -33.00 21.83 -19.29
CA SER A 25 -32.85 22.79 -18.20
C SER A 25 -33.72 22.40 -16.99
N LYS A 26 -35.00 22.07 -17.20
CA LYS A 26 -35.90 21.63 -16.12
C LYS A 26 -35.42 20.36 -15.44
N MET A 27 -34.95 19.38 -16.22
CA MET A 27 -34.35 18.16 -15.67
C MET A 27 -33.10 18.47 -14.84
N CYS A 28 -32.20 19.33 -15.34
CA CYS A 28 -31.02 19.75 -14.59
C CYS A 28 -31.39 20.47 -13.28
N CYS A 29 -32.42 21.33 -13.27
CA CYS A 29 -32.91 21.97 -12.05
C CYS A 29 -33.43 20.94 -11.03
N SER A 30 -34.24 19.97 -11.46
CA SER A 30 -34.77 18.92 -10.57
C SER A 30 -33.66 18.03 -9.99
N LEU A 31 -32.61 17.74 -10.78
CA LEU A 31 -31.42 17.01 -10.30
C LEU A 31 -30.57 17.84 -9.34
N GLY A 32 -30.70 19.17 -9.38
CA GLY A 32 -30.04 20.10 -8.46
C GLY A 32 -30.76 20.25 -7.11
N GLU A 33 -31.97 19.74 -6.94
CA GLU A 33 -32.65 19.74 -5.64
C GLU A 33 -31.84 18.94 -4.60
N HIS A 34 -31.67 19.48 -3.39
CA HIS A 34 -30.84 18.90 -2.33
C HIS A 34 -31.10 17.40 -2.09
N ALA A 35 -32.38 16.98 -2.09
CA ALA A 35 -32.75 15.58 -1.89
C ALA A 35 -32.32 14.67 -3.06
N ASN A 36 -32.47 15.13 -4.30
CA ASN A 36 -32.09 14.36 -5.49
C ASN A 36 -30.58 14.32 -5.66
N PHE A 37 -29.89 15.43 -5.39
CA PHE A 37 -28.43 15.49 -5.33
C PHE A 37 -27.88 14.45 -4.34
N SER A 38 -28.45 14.40 -3.13
CA SER A 38 -28.04 13.45 -2.10
C SER A 38 -28.22 11.98 -2.51
N ARG A 39 -29.32 11.66 -3.21
CA ARG A 39 -29.56 10.30 -3.74
C ARG A 39 -28.55 9.91 -4.82
N LEU A 40 -28.22 10.84 -5.71
CA LEU A 40 -27.21 10.63 -6.75
C LEU A 40 -25.80 10.49 -6.16
N ALA A 41 -25.44 11.31 -5.17
CA ALA A 41 -24.18 11.21 -4.46
C ALA A 41 -24.05 9.87 -3.71
N ASN A 42 -25.12 9.39 -3.08
CA ASN A 42 -25.15 8.06 -2.46
C ASN A 42 -24.96 6.93 -3.50
N SER A 43 -25.55 7.07 -4.69
CA SER A 43 -25.35 6.11 -5.79
C SER A 43 -23.89 6.11 -6.26
N LEU A 44 -23.25 7.29 -6.31
CA LEU A 44 -21.84 7.44 -6.62
C LEU A 44 -20.95 6.78 -5.54
N PHE A 45 -21.27 7.00 -4.26
CA PHE A 45 -20.56 6.39 -3.13
C PHE A 45 -20.57 4.86 -3.22
N LEU A 46 -21.73 4.26 -3.48
CA LEU A 46 -21.85 2.81 -3.68
C LEU A 46 -21.03 2.33 -4.88
N ALA A 47 -21.05 3.07 -5.99
CA ALA A 47 -20.29 2.74 -7.19
C ALA A 47 -18.77 2.76 -6.99
N SER A 48 -18.25 3.66 -6.15
CA SER A 48 -16.81 3.77 -5.85
C SER A 48 -16.25 2.69 -4.92
N ASN A 49 -17.10 1.87 -4.28
CA ASN A 49 -16.69 0.96 -3.20
C ASN A 49 -16.34 -0.49 -3.64
N GLU A 50 -16.84 -0.98 -4.77
CA GLU A 50 -16.90 -2.43 -5.01
C GLU A 50 -15.80 -3.05 -5.90
N HIS A 51 -15.42 -4.30 -5.59
CA HIS A 51 -14.48 -5.17 -6.34
C HIS A 51 -15.00 -5.55 -7.75
N LYS A 52 -16.31 -5.40 -7.99
CA LYS A 52 -16.95 -5.61 -9.29
C LYS A 52 -18.04 -4.55 -9.39
N PRO A 53 -17.82 -3.45 -10.10
CA PRO A 53 -18.69 -2.30 -9.95
C PRO A 53 -20.08 -2.65 -10.53
N LEU A 54 -21.14 -2.45 -9.75
CA LEU A 54 -22.54 -2.51 -10.21
C LEU A 54 -22.78 -1.63 -11.45
N LEU A 55 -22.00 -0.56 -11.57
CA LEU A 55 -22.05 0.43 -12.64
C LEU A 55 -20.74 0.43 -13.43
N SER A 56 -20.81 0.50 -14.75
CA SER A 56 -19.60 0.63 -15.57
C SER A 56 -18.83 1.92 -15.23
N ALA A 57 -17.52 1.96 -15.51
CA ALA A 57 -16.72 3.18 -15.36
C ALA A 57 -17.31 4.38 -16.12
N GLN A 58 -18.01 4.11 -17.24
CA GLN A 58 -18.74 5.11 -18.01
C GLN A 58 -19.94 5.67 -17.22
N ALA A 59 -20.71 4.81 -16.55
CA ALA A 59 -21.85 5.22 -15.75
C ALA A 59 -21.42 6.02 -14.51
N LEU A 60 -20.34 5.60 -13.82
CA LEU A 60 -19.74 6.38 -12.72
C LEU A 60 -19.34 7.78 -13.18
N ASN A 61 -18.65 7.86 -14.33
CA ASN A 61 -18.24 9.14 -14.91
C ASN A 61 -19.45 10.01 -15.29
N ALA A 62 -20.50 9.42 -15.86
CA ALA A 62 -21.72 10.15 -16.20
C ALA A 62 -22.43 10.71 -14.95
N LEU A 63 -22.53 9.92 -13.89
CA LEU A 63 -23.09 10.36 -12.60
C LEU A 63 -22.31 11.54 -12.02
N PHE A 64 -20.98 11.43 -12.00
CA PHE A 64 -20.12 12.53 -11.54
C PHE A 64 -20.30 13.79 -12.40
N SER A 65 -20.36 13.66 -13.73
CA SER A 65 -20.58 14.81 -14.62
C SER A 65 -21.91 15.52 -14.36
N ILE A 66 -22.97 14.75 -14.05
CA ILE A 66 -24.30 15.31 -13.72
C ILE A 66 -24.21 16.12 -12.42
N LEU A 67 -23.66 15.52 -11.35
CA LEU A 67 -23.50 16.18 -10.05
C LEU A 67 -22.64 17.45 -10.17
N MET A 68 -21.48 17.34 -10.81
CA MET A 68 -20.55 18.46 -11.01
C MET A 68 -21.21 19.62 -11.78
N LYS A 69 -22.02 19.31 -12.79
CA LYS A 69 -22.72 20.34 -13.56
C LYS A 69 -23.78 21.07 -12.73
N SER A 70 -24.51 20.38 -11.86
CA SER A 70 -25.46 21.03 -10.94
C SER A 70 -24.75 22.01 -10.01
N VAL A 71 -23.62 21.62 -9.41
CA VAL A 71 -22.85 22.48 -8.49
C VAL A 71 -22.19 23.66 -9.20
N LYS A 72 -21.81 23.49 -10.47
CA LYS A 72 -21.27 24.60 -11.27
C LYS A 72 -22.27 25.75 -11.41
N ASN A 73 -23.55 25.42 -11.54
CA ASN A 73 -24.62 26.39 -11.74
C ASN A 73 -25.24 26.93 -10.44
N ASP A 74 -25.05 26.24 -9.32
CA ASP A 74 -25.64 26.59 -8.02
C ASP A 74 -24.61 26.48 -6.89
N GLU A 75 -24.23 27.62 -6.29
CA GLU A 75 -23.27 27.65 -5.20
C GLU A 75 -23.78 27.01 -3.90
N THR A 76 -25.09 26.95 -3.70
CA THR A 76 -25.70 26.35 -2.51
C THR A 76 -25.44 24.85 -2.39
N LEU A 77 -25.01 24.20 -3.48
CA LEU A 77 -24.69 22.78 -3.55
C LEU A 77 -23.22 22.46 -3.24
N VAL A 78 -22.34 23.47 -3.09
CA VAL A 78 -20.92 23.26 -2.72
C VAL A 78 -20.76 22.50 -1.38
N PRO A 79 -21.52 22.79 -0.30
CA PRO A 79 -21.45 22.00 0.93
C PRO A 79 -21.82 20.53 0.72
N LEU A 80 -22.79 20.24 -0.15
CA LEU A 80 -23.17 18.86 -0.49
C LEU A 80 -22.11 18.17 -1.34
N LEU A 81 -21.48 18.89 -2.27
CA LEU A 81 -20.33 18.36 -3.02
C LEU A 81 -19.22 17.92 -2.06
N ILE A 82 -18.89 18.73 -1.05
CA ILE A 82 -17.86 18.43 -0.06
C ILE A 82 -18.28 17.22 0.80
N SER A 83 -19.45 17.29 1.43
CA SER A 83 -19.88 16.31 2.43
C SER A 83 -20.35 14.97 1.86
N GLN A 84 -20.76 14.91 0.58
CA GLN A 84 -21.32 13.70 -0.02
C GLN A 84 -20.56 13.17 -1.25
N VAL A 85 -19.94 14.04 -2.06
CA VAL A 85 -19.23 13.62 -3.28
C VAL A 85 -17.74 13.49 -3.01
N LEU A 86 -17.10 14.48 -2.38
CA LEU A 86 -15.67 14.39 -2.02
C LEU A 86 -15.41 13.44 -0.86
N THR A 87 -16.44 12.95 -0.18
CA THR A 87 -16.36 11.84 0.79
C THR A 87 -16.53 10.46 0.12
N CYS A 88 -16.79 10.40 -1.19
CA CYS A 88 -16.78 9.15 -1.94
C CYS A 88 -15.35 8.58 -2.00
N PRO A 89 -15.15 7.30 -1.63
CA PRO A 89 -13.82 6.72 -1.54
C PRO A 89 -13.04 6.80 -2.84
N ALA A 90 -11.86 7.42 -2.77
CA ALA A 90 -10.95 7.57 -3.89
C ALA A 90 -11.59 8.04 -5.21
N ILE A 91 -12.68 8.83 -5.17
CA ILE A 91 -13.47 9.16 -6.36
C ILE A 91 -12.61 9.75 -7.48
N VAL A 92 -11.61 10.58 -7.13
CA VAL A 92 -10.70 11.21 -8.09
C VAL A 92 -9.92 10.18 -8.91
N PHE A 93 -9.59 9.01 -8.35
CA PHE A 93 -8.93 7.93 -9.10
C PHE A 93 -9.84 7.26 -10.13
N HIS A 94 -11.16 7.28 -9.92
CA HIS A 94 -12.13 6.61 -10.78
C HIS A 94 -12.61 7.49 -11.94
N LEU A 95 -12.30 8.79 -11.91
CA LEU A 95 -12.70 9.73 -12.95
C LEU A 95 -11.80 9.62 -14.19
N SER A 96 -12.44 9.73 -15.34
CA SER A 96 -11.78 9.88 -16.63
C SER A 96 -11.08 11.23 -16.70
N LYS A 97 -10.03 11.30 -17.54
CA LYS A 97 -9.30 12.55 -17.80
C LYS A 97 -10.22 13.72 -18.17
N ALA A 98 -11.23 13.48 -19.01
CA ALA A 98 -12.19 14.51 -19.43
C ALA A 98 -12.99 15.10 -18.24
N ASN A 99 -13.40 14.27 -17.29
CA ASN A 99 -14.11 14.75 -16.09
C ASN A 99 -13.20 15.48 -15.12
N LEU A 100 -11.96 15.02 -14.96
CA LEU A 100 -10.95 15.71 -14.15
C LEU A 100 -10.65 17.08 -14.75
N ASP A 101 -10.34 17.15 -16.05
CA ASP A 101 -10.06 18.42 -16.75
C ASP A 101 -11.25 19.39 -16.62
N ALA A 102 -12.49 18.90 -16.77
CA ALA A 102 -13.70 19.70 -16.60
C ALA A 102 -13.91 20.19 -15.16
N PHE A 103 -13.59 19.36 -14.15
CA PHE A 103 -13.65 19.75 -12.75
C PHE A 103 -12.61 20.81 -12.41
N LEU A 104 -11.35 20.62 -12.84
CA LEU A 104 -10.25 21.54 -12.57
C LEU A 104 -10.48 22.90 -13.24
N THR A 105 -10.85 22.91 -14.52
CA THR A 105 -11.13 24.14 -15.28
C THR A 105 -12.35 24.91 -14.80
N SER A 106 -13.25 24.26 -14.04
CA SER A 106 -14.45 24.92 -13.51
C SER A 106 -14.19 25.84 -12.30
N GLY A 107 -13.01 25.76 -11.68
CA GLY A 107 -12.70 26.47 -10.44
C GLY A 107 -13.43 25.93 -9.20
N LEU A 108 -14.10 24.77 -9.30
CA LEU A 108 -14.81 24.16 -8.17
C LEU A 108 -13.89 23.81 -7.01
N PHE A 109 -12.64 23.39 -7.27
CA PHE A 109 -11.68 23.11 -6.19
C PHE A 109 -11.39 24.35 -5.33
N ASN A 110 -11.15 25.49 -5.96
CA ASN A 110 -10.97 26.78 -5.30
C ASN A 110 -12.21 27.18 -4.46
N ARG A 111 -13.42 26.97 -5.00
CA ARG A 111 -14.68 27.20 -4.28
C ARG A 111 -14.84 26.27 -3.07
N CYS A 112 -14.49 25.00 -3.20
CA CYS A 112 -14.49 24.04 -2.08
C CYS A 112 -13.53 24.46 -0.97
N LEU A 113 -12.29 24.88 -1.30
CA LEU A 113 -11.32 25.36 -0.31
C LEU A 113 -11.84 26.61 0.41
N THR A 114 -12.42 27.56 -0.33
CA THR A 114 -13.00 28.78 0.24
C THR A 114 -14.13 28.45 1.21
N HIS A 115 -15.02 27.52 0.83
CA HIS A 115 -16.13 27.11 1.68
C HIS A 115 -15.66 26.37 2.94
N LEU A 116 -14.75 25.41 2.80
CA LEU A 116 -14.16 24.69 3.94
C LEU A 116 -13.45 25.64 4.92
N ARG A 117 -12.83 26.71 4.42
CA ARG A 117 -12.17 27.72 5.25
C ARG A 117 -13.16 28.57 6.05
N ASN A 118 -14.30 28.90 5.45
CA ASN A 118 -15.33 29.76 6.05
C ASN A 118 -16.29 28.98 6.97
N SER A 119 -16.48 27.69 6.69
CA SER A 119 -17.46 26.81 7.34
C SER A 119 -16.80 25.47 7.73
N PRO A 120 -15.95 25.46 8.79
CA PRO A 120 -15.31 24.23 9.29
C PRO A 120 -16.30 23.18 9.78
N ASP A 121 -17.49 23.61 10.22
CA ASP A 121 -18.60 22.78 10.68
C ASP A 121 -19.04 21.75 9.64
N VAL A 122 -18.82 22.02 8.35
CA VAL A 122 -19.06 21.05 7.28
C VAL A 122 -18.23 19.79 7.48
N VAL A 123 -16.99 19.90 7.98
CA VAL A 123 -16.10 18.76 8.23
C VAL A 123 -16.49 18.03 9.51
N GLU A 124 -16.88 18.76 10.55
CA GLU A 124 -17.32 18.19 11.84
C GLU A 124 -18.59 17.34 11.69
N ASN A 125 -19.47 17.72 10.76
CA ASN A 125 -20.71 17.00 10.46
C ASN A 125 -20.53 15.78 9.54
N ILE A 126 -19.32 15.53 9.03
CA ILE A 126 -19.05 14.34 8.21
C ILE A 126 -18.88 13.13 9.13
N GLU A 127 -19.52 12.02 8.75
CA GLU A 127 -19.33 10.73 9.44
C GLU A 127 -17.83 10.39 9.53
N PRO A 128 -17.30 10.03 10.72
CA PRO A 128 -15.87 9.80 10.92
C PRO A 128 -15.24 8.81 9.93
N GLN A 129 -15.99 7.78 9.55
CA GLN A 129 -15.57 6.74 8.59
C GLN A 129 -15.39 7.28 7.16
N LYS A 130 -16.03 8.40 6.82
CA LYS A 130 -15.97 9.06 5.51
C LYS A 130 -14.95 10.19 5.44
N THR A 131 -14.57 10.77 6.58
CA THR A 131 -13.63 11.91 6.68
C THR A 131 -12.28 11.61 6.02
N ILE A 132 -11.81 10.37 6.09
CA ILE A 132 -10.56 9.97 5.47
C ILE A 132 -10.60 9.99 3.93
N ASN A 133 -11.78 9.74 3.34
CA ASN A 133 -11.97 9.82 1.90
C ASN A 133 -11.91 11.29 1.45
N LEU A 134 -12.49 12.20 2.23
CA LEU A 134 -12.36 13.64 1.99
C LEU A 134 -10.90 14.06 2.01
N LEU A 135 -10.14 13.62 3.01
CA LEU A 135 -8.71 13.91 3.12
C LEU A 135 -7.95 13.44 1.86
N GLY A 136 -8.15 12.18 1.46
CA GLY A 136 -7.52 11.61 0.26
C GLY A 136 -7.90 12.37 -1.01
N ASN A 137 -9.18 12.70 -1.20
CA ASN A 137 -9.63 13.42 -2.39
C ASN A 137 -9.12 14.87 -2.44
N VAL A 138 -9.09 15.60 -1.32
CA VAL A 138 -8.54 16.97 -1.27
C VAL A 138 -7.04 16.99 -1.56
N ILE A 139 -6.29 16.00 -1.04
CA ILE A 139 -4.85 15.86 -1.34
C ILE A 139 -4.65 15.55 -2.83
N HIS A 140 -5.41 14.61 -3.39
CA HIS A 140 -5.30 14.24 -4.79
C HIS A 140 -5.69 15.39 -5.72
N LEU A 141 -6.75 16.15 -5.40
CA LEU A 141 -7.10 17.36 -6.15
C LEU A 141 -5.99 18.41 -6.08
N GLY A 142 -5.36 18.61 -4.92
CA GLY A 142 -4.20 19.50 -4.79
C GLY A 142 -2.98 19.04 -5.59
N TYR A 143 -2.79 17.72 -5.74
CA TYR A 143 -1.76 17.15 -6.61
C TYR A 143 -2.02 17.40 -8.10
N LEU A 144 -3.30 17.50 -8.50
CA LEU A 144 -3.69 17.76 -9.89
C LEU A 144 -3.73 19.27 -10.21
N ASP A 145 -4.21 20.11 -9.28
CA ASP A 145 -4.40 21.55 -9.44
C ASP A 145 -3.32 22.38 -8.73
N GLU A 146 -2.09 22.31 -9.27
CA GLU A 146 -0.94 23.01 -8.68
C GLU A 146 -1.13 24.53 -8.59
N GLU A 147 -1.80 25.13 -9.58
CA GLU A 147 -1.99 26.58 -9.64
C GLU A 147 -2.91 27.07 -8.52
N THR A 148 -4.02 26.36 -8.28
CA THR A 148 -4.89 26.67 -7.14
C THR A 148 -4.15 26.50 -5.81
N VAL A 149 -3.37 25.42 -5.64
CA VAL A 149 -2.59 25.20 -4.41
C VAL A 149 -1.55 26.31 -4.22
N LYS A 150 -0.81 26.70 -5.26
CA LYS A 150 0.19 27.78 -5.21
C LYS A 150 -0.42 29.14 -4.83
N GLY A 151 -1.64 29.41 -5.30
CA GLY A 151 -2.39 30.61 -4.94
C GLY A 151 -2.95 30.60 -3.52
N ARG A 152 -3.24 29.41 -2.96
CA ARG A 152 -3.95 29.22 -1.69
C ARG A 152 -3.28 28.23 -0.74
N ILE A 153 -1.95 28.30 -0.60
CA ILE A 153 -1.20 27.35 0.21
C ILE A 153 -1.71 27.34 1.66
N VAL A 154 -1.98 28.52 2.24
CA VAL A 154 -2.46 28.64 3.63
C VAL A 154 -3.83 27.98 3.80
N ASP A 155 -4.78 28.23 2.89
CA ASP A 155 -6.11 27.64 2.97
C ASP A 155 -6.04 26.12 2.78
N TRP A 156 -5.29 25.64 1.78
CA TRP A 156 -5.17 24.22 1.47
C TRP A 156 -4.49 23.43 2.62
N THR A 157 -3.38 23.94 3.16
CA THR A 157 -2.69 23.32 4.29
C THR A 157 -3.54 23.31 5.56
N TRP A 158 -4.29 24.39 5.81
CA TRP A 158 -5.24 24.45 6.93
C TRP A 158 -6.37 23.44 6.77
N VAL A 159 -6.97 23.33 5.58
CA VAL A 159 -8.03 22.34 5.31
C VAL A 159 -7.53 20.91 5.54
N ILE A 160 -6.31 20.57 5.08
CA ILE A 160 -5.73 19.26 5.35
C ILE A 160 -5.55 19.07 6.85
N GLY A 161 -5.02 20.06 7.57
CA GLY A 161 -4.87 20.00 9.03
C GLY A 161 -6.21 19.78 9.76
N LEU A 162 -7.27 20.49 9.37
CA LEU A 162 -8.62 20.35 9.93
C LEU A 162 -9.16 18.93 9.73
N VAL A 163 -9.13 18.44 8.49
CA VAL A 163 -9.66 17.11 8.16
C VAL A 163 -8.83 16.01 8.84
N MET A 164 -7.52 16.17 8.93
CA MET A 164 -6.64 15.26 9.67
C MET A 164 -6.94 15.23 11.17
N ALA A 165 -7.19 16.39 11.78
CA ALA A 165 -7.57 16.48 13.19
C ALA A 165 -8.87 15.69 13.45
N GLN A 166 -9.86 15.86 12.57
CA GLN A 166 -11.13 15.13 12.64
C GLN A 166 -10.94 13.62 12.47
N CYS A 167 -10.05 13.18 11.58
CA CYS A 167 -9.71 11.76 11.47
C CYS A 167 -9.10 11.18 12.76
N THR A 168 -8.34 11.98 13.52
CA THR A 168 -7.66 11.52 14.74
C THR A 168 -8.50 11.58 16.01
N GLU A 169 -9.68 12.18 15.99
CA GLU A 169 -10.55 12.30 17.16
C GLU A 169 -10.83 10.94 17.82
N PHE A 170 -10.93 9.89 17.00
CA PHE A 170 -11.20 8.52 17.44
C PHE A 170 -9.93 7.65 17.51
N ALA A 171 -8.74 8.21 17.28
CA ALA A 171 -7.49 7.49 17.46
C ALA A 171 -7.20 7.31 18.96
N VAL A 172 -6.73 6.11 19.32
CA VAL A 172 -6.45 5.72 20.70
C VAL A 172 -5.00 6.02 21.02
N ARG A 173 -4.74 6.69 22.13
CA ARG A 173 -3.39 7.03 22.56
C ARG A 173 -2.65 5.80 23.09
N PRO A 174 -1.31 5.72 22.93
CA PRO A 174 -0.51 4.68 23.56
C PRO A 174 -0.78 4.64 25.07
N GLY A 175 -1.15 3.47 25.60
CA GLY A 175 -1.50 3.28 27.02
C GLY A 175 -3.02 3.30 27.34
N GLU A 176 -3.87 3.80 26.45
CA GLU A 176 -5.34 3.82 26.60
C GLU A 176 -6.03 2.69 25.81
N GLN A 177 -5.29 1.62 25.54
CA GLN A 177 -5.77 0.51 24.72
C GLN A 177 -6.77 -0.35 25.49
N SER A 178 -7.90 -0.67 24.86
CA SER A 178 -8.94 -1.54 25.40
C SER A 178 -9.30 -2.64 24.39
N SER A 179 -9.93 -3.72 24.87
CA SER A 179 -10.42 -4.83 24.03
C SER A 179 -11.50 -4.41 23.03
N HIS A 180 -12.15 -3.26 23.23
CA HIS A 180 -13.17 -2.72 22.32
C HIS A 180 -12.58 -1.83 21.22
N ASN A 181 -11.26 -1.65 21.19
CA ASN A 181 -10.58 -0.84 20.19
C ASN A 181 -10.33 -1.68 18.93
N HIS A 182 -10.51 -1.07 17.77
CA HIS A 182 -10.30 -1.68 16.46
C HIS A 182 -8.96 -1.22 15.87
N TRP A 183 -8.38 -2.02 14.98
CA TRP A 183 -7.18 -1.61 14.27
C TRP A 183 -7.53 -0.88 12.97
N HIS A 184 -6.93 0.29 12.76
CA HIS A 184 -7.04 1.08 11.54
C HIS A 184 -5.66 1.17 10.84
N PRO A 185 -5.56 0.83 9.53
CA PRO A 185 -4.29 0.82 8.79
C PRO A 185 -3.48 2.12 8.83
N ILE A 186 -4.16 3.25 8.95
CA ILE A 186 -3.53 4.59 8.93
C ILE A 186 -3.29 5.13 10.34
N PHE A 187 -4.23 4.89 11.27
CA PHE A 187 -4.27 5.54 12.58
C PHE A 187 -3.86 4.62 13.73
N GLY A 188 -3.67 3.32 13.47
CA GLY A 188 -3.38 2.32 14.50
C GLY A 188 -4.63 1.97 15.30
N HIS A 189 -4.52 1.90 16.62
CA HIS A 189 -5.69 1.64 17.45
C HIS A 189 -6.72 2.77 17.34
N TYR A 190 -7.97 2.42 17.09
CA TYR A 190 -9.05 3.31 16.75
C TYR A 190 -10.32 2.89 17.49
N LYS A 191 -11.14 3.85 17.93
CA LYS A 191 -12.36 3.57 18.70
C LYS A 191 -13.47 2.96 17.84
N LEU A 192 -13.50 3.30 16.54
CA LEU A 192 -14.53 2.84 15.62
C LEU A 192 -14.02 1.70 14.73
N PRO A 193 -14.86 0.73 14.37
CA PRO A 193 -14.50 -0.23 13.33
C PRO A 193 -14.37 0.46 11.97
N ILE A 194 -13.52 -0.10 11.11
CA ILE A 194 -13.49 0.25 9.69
C ILE A 194 -14.83 -0.19 9.08
N ASP A 195 -15.46 0.69 8.30
CA ASP A 195 -16.66 0.31 7.55
C ASP A 195 -16.30 -0.76 6.52
N PRO A 196 -16.85 -1.99 6.60
CA PRO A 196 -16.57 -3.04 5.63
C PRO A 196 -16.86 -2.63 4.17
N LYS A 197 -17.75 -1.65 3.97
CA LYS A 197 -18.07 -1.10 2.64
C LYS A 197 -16.90 -0.32 2.04
N THR A 198 -16.13 0.39 2.87
CA THR A 198 -15.03 1.26 2.41
C THR A 198 -13.65 0.65 2.59
N GLU A 199 -13.50 -0.41 3.40
CA GLU A 199 -12.22 -1.09 3.66
C GLU A 199 -11.45 -1.44 2.38
N ARG A 200 -12.14 -1.92 1.34
CA ARG A 200 -11.51 -2.33 0.08
C ARG A 200 -10.96 -1.15 -0.73
N SER A 201 -11.60 0.01 -0.62
CA SER A 201 -11.17 1.25 -1.28
C SER A 201 -10.01 1.94 -0.56
N LEU A 202 -9.73 1.53 0.70
CA LEU A 202 -8.70 2.13 1.55
C LEU A 202 -7.31 2.09 0.92
N ARG A 203 -6.99 1.07 0.11
CA ARG A 203 -5.73 1.02 -0.65
C ARG A 203 -5.57 2.20 -1.61
N ASN A 204 -6.65 2.61 -2.27
CA ASN A 204 -6.63 3.77 -3.16
C ASN A 204 -6.53 5.05 -2.35
N VAL A 205 -7.26 5.16 -1.23
CA VAL A 205 -7.16 6.30 -0.31
C VAL A 205 -5.74 6.46 0.21
N LEU A 206 -5.10 5.37 0.66
CA LEU A 206 -3.68 5.34 1.07
C LEU A 206 -2.75 5.90 -0.01
N ARG A 207 -2.95 5.52 -1.28
CA ARG A 207 -2.18 6.07 -2.41
C ARG A 207 -2.40 7.58 -2.57
N GLN A 208 -3.61 8.09 -2.34
CA GLN A 208 -3.86 9.53 -2.37
C GLN A 208 -3.13 10.24 -1.23
N LEU A 209 -3.19 9.70 0.00
CA LEU A 209 -2.51 10.28 1.16
C LEU A 209 -0.99 10.34 0.98
N GLN A 210 -0.40 9.33 0.34
CA GLN A 210 1.02 9.31 -0.01
C GLN A 210 1.43 10.45 -0.96
N MET A 211 0.50 11.03 -1.73
CA MET A 211 0.80 12.16 -2.64
C MET A 211 1.13 13.44 -1.88
N LEU A 212 0.67 13.59 -0.63
CA LEU A 212 0.88 14.79 0.20
C LEU A 212 2.36 15.16 0.33
N TRP A 213 3.23 14.14 0.41
CA TRP A 213 4.68 14.31 0.55
C TRP A 213 5.45 13.88 -0.70
N SER A 214 4.75 13.84 -1.85
CA SER A 214 5.43 13.66 -3.13
C SER A 214 6.36 14.83 -3.42
N TYR A 215 7.47 14.57 -4.12
CA TYR A 215 8.41 15.60 -4.57
C TYR A 215 7.69 16.80 -5.21
N ARG A 216 6.68 16.51 -6.04
CA ARG A 216 5.84 17.52 -6.72
C ARG A 216 5.16 18.48 -5.75
N ILE A 217 4.45 17.97 -4.73
CA ILE A 217 3.76 18.82 -3.73
C ILE A 217 4.77 19.56 -2.87
N VAL A 218 5.81 18.89 -2.40
CA VAL A 218 6.82 19.48 -1.51
C VAL A 218 7.51 20.67 -2.17
N CYS A 219 7.95 20.53 -3.43
CA CYS A 219 8.53 21.65 -4.18
C CYS A 219 7.59 22.86 -4.25
N ARG A 220 6.28 22.65 -4.41
CA ARG A 220 5.30 23.74 -4.47
C ARG A 220 5.01 24.40 -3.14
N LEU A 221 4.97 23.62 -2.07
CA LEU A 221 4.76 24.15 -0.72
C LEU A 221 5.94 25.02 -0.25
N PHE A 222 7.15 24.70 -0.71
CA PHE A 222 8.37 25.42 -0.34
C PHE A 222 8.87 26.42 -1.39
N ASP A 223 8.29 26.48 -2.59
CA ASP A 223 8.72 27.35 -3.71
C ASP A 223 8.91 28.81 -3.24
N LYS A 224 7.89 29.40 -2.61
CA LYS A 224 7.93 30.76 -2.04
C LYS A 224 8.65 30.87 -0.69
N ALA A 225 8.77 29.76 0.04
CA ALA A 225 9.42 29.75 1.36
C ALA A 225 10.95 29.68 1.25
N LEU A 226 11.46 29.22 0.11
CA LEU A 226 12.89 29.14 -0.21
C LEU A 226 13.39 30.39 -0.98
N GLU A 227 12.49 31.19 -1.55
CA GLU A 227 12.80 32.51 -2.09
C GLU A 227 13.25 33.46 -0.95
N GLY A 228 14.56 33.67 -0.83
CA GLY A 228 15.16 34.61 0.13
C GLY A 228 15.91 33.99 1.32
N VAL A 229 16.06 32.67 1.37
CA VAL A 229 16.96 32.03 2.36
C VAL A 229 18.41 32.23 1.92
N ASP A 230 19.11 33.13 2.59
CA ASP A 230 20.54 33.36 2.42
C ASP A 230 21.33 32.09 2.77
N GLN A 231 21.88 31.42 1.75
CA GLN A 231 22.61 30.15 1.86
C GLN A 231 23.92 30.26 2.67
N SER A 232 24.27 31.47 3.12
CA SER A 232 25.50 31.77 3.86
C SER A 232 25.41 31.58 5.38
N ARG A 233 24.22 31.33 5.96
CA ARG A 233 24.08 31.10 7.41
C ARG A 233 24.25 29.63 7.79
N PRO A 234 25.16 29.28 8.72
CA PRO A 234 25.32 27.89 9.17
C PRO A 234 24.09 27.42 9.94
N ASN A 235 23.69 26.16 9.68
CA ASN A 235 22.57 25.49 10.34
C ASN A 235 22.74 25.47 11.87
N GLY A 236 21.97 26.30 12.57
CA GLY A 236 21.83 26.21 14.03
C GLY A 236 21.09 24.93 14.40
N HIS A 237 21.68 24.13 15.29
CA HIS A 237 21.06 22.91 15.79
C HIS A 237 19.98 23.28 16.82
N VAL A 238 18.69 23.22 16.43
CA VAL A 238 17.58 23.41 17.37
C VAL A 238 17.12 22.05 17.91
N PRO A 239 17.00 21.86 19.24
CA PRO A 239 16.52 20.59 19.81
C PRO A 239 15.05 20.33 19.45
N VAL A 240 14.77 19.13 18.92
CA VAL A 240 13.45 18.68 18.42
C VAL A 240 12.34 18.71 19.50
N LYS A 241 12.70 18.65 20.79
CA LYS A 241 11.72 18.65 21.90
C LYS A 241 11.08 20.01 22.18
N ASP A 242 11.78 21.13 21.96
CA ASP A 242 11.26 22.48 22.21
C ASP A 242 10.39 23.02 21.07
N LEU A 243 10.51 22.41 19.89
CA LEU A 243 9.65 22.65 18.74
C LEU A 243 8.18 22.35 19.09
N GLY A 244 7.89 21.17 19.65
CA GLY A 244 6.52 20.71 19.90
C GLY A 244 5.67 21.63 20.80
N ALA A 245 6.27 22.23 21.84
CA ALA A 245 5.57 23.14 22.76
C ALA A 245 5.29 24.51 22.12
N THR A 246 6.26 25.03 21.36
CA THR A 246 6.13 26.29 20.60
C THR A 246 5.05 26.14 19.50
N PHE A 247 4.95 24.95 18.92
CA PHE A 247 3.97 24.62 17.87
C PHE A 247 2.55 24.42 18.37
N ASN A 248 2.32 23.81 19.55
CA ASN A 248 0.98 23.71 20.13
C ASN A 248 0.36 25.09 20.41
N LYS A 249 1.19 26.09 20.75
CA LYS A 249 0.76 27.49 20.87
C LYS A 249 0.38 28.07 19.50
N LEU A 250 1.11 27.75 18.44
CA LEU A 250 0.83 28.18 17.06
C LEU A 250 -0.48 27.58 16.52
N TRP A 251 -0.77 26.31 16.81
CA TRP A 251 -2.00 25.62 16.41
C TRP A 251 -3.25 26.23 17.05
N LYS A 252 -3.18 26.58 18.35
CA LYS A 252 -4.23 27.35 19.02
C LYS A 252 -4.42 28.75 18.39
N LYS A 253 -3.32 29.41 17.96
CA LYS A 253 -3.36 30.70 17.26
C LYS A 253 -3.92 30.63 15.83
N LEU A 254 -3.84 29.48 15.15
CA LEU A 254 -4.44 29.24 13.82
C LEU A 254 -5.91 28.76 13.88
N GLY A 255 -6.51 28.74 15.07
CA GLY A 255 -7.93 28.43 15.28
C GLY A 255 -8.27 26.92 15.42
N GLY A 256 -7.29 26.06 15.68
CA GLY A 256 -7.48 24.59 15.71
C GLY A 256 -7.82 23.97 17.07
N GLY A 257 -8.42 24.69 18.03
CA GLY A 257 -8.76 24.15 19.36
C GLY A 257 -10.21 24.38 19.75
N PRO A 258 -10.79 23.54 20.65
CA PRO A 258 -12.12 23.77 21.18
C PRO A 258 -12.13 25.10 21.94
N SER A 259 -13.14 25.91 21.68
CA SER A 259 -13.32 27.27 22.19
C SER A 259 -13.30 27.35 23.71
N SER A 260 -12.40 28.18 24.26
CA SER A 260 -12.55 28.81 25.58
C SER A 260 -11.96 30.23 25.55
N GLU A 261 -12.68 31.16 26.17
CA GLU A 261 -12.64 32.63 26.11
C GLU A 261 -11.27 33.35 26.23
N PRO A 262 -11.17 34.62 25.77
CA PRO A 262 -9.92 35.37 25.74
C PRO A 262 -9.68 36.17 27.04
N GLN A 263 -8.47 36.08 27.58
CA GLN A 263 -7.92 37.12 28.46
C GLN A 263 -6.45 37.36 28.13
N GLY A 264 -6.10 38.64 27.96
CA GLY A 264 -4.76 39.16 28.22
C GLY A 264 -3.82 39.33 27.03
N GLU A 265 -3.60 40.61 26.71
CA GLU A 265 -2.39 41.20 26.13
C GLU A 265 -2.12 41.05 24.63
N MET A 266 -2.13 42.22 23.98
CA MET A 266 -1.90 42.45 22.57
C MET A 266 -0.39 42.55 22.30
N GLU A 267 0.30 41.41 22.24
CA GLU A 267 1.66 41.37 21.67
C GLU A 267 1.58 41.41 20.14
N LYS A 268 2.21 42.44 19.56
CA LYS A 268 2.48 42.56 18.12
C LYS A 268 3.39 41.39 17.71
N GLU A 269 2.80 40.29 17.23
CA GLU A 269 3.58 39.15 16.74
C GLU A 269 3.37 38.89 15.25
N THR A 270 4.50 38.71 14.56
CA THR A 270 4.62 38.45 13.12
C THR A 270 3.87 37.18 12.71
N PRO A 271 3.21 37.15 11.53
CA PRO A 271 2.53 35.95 11.03
C PRO A 271 3.51 34.79 10.88
N PRO A 272 3.08 33.53 11.08
CA PRO A 272 3.94 32.37 10.85
C PRO A 272 4.45 32.41 9.39
N THR A 273 5.76 32.27 9.21
CA THR A 273 6.32 32.14 7.86
C THR A 273 5.68 30.93 7.16
N LEU A 274 5.50 31.00 5.85
CA LEU A 274 4.92 29.89 5.05
C LEU A 274 5.60 28.54 5.34
N ALA A 275 6.92 28.58 5.57
CA ALA A 275 7.71 27.44 6.01
C ALA A 275 7.17 26.80 7.30
N ALA A 276 6.80 27.59 8.30
CA ALA A 276 6.27 27.08 9.57
C ALA A 276 4.92 26.36 9.38
N VAL A 277 4.04 26.87 8.51
CA VAL A 277 2.76 26.24 8.19
C VAL A 277 2.96 24.88 7.53
N VAL A 278 3.89 24.79 6.58
CA VAL A 278 4.19 23.53 5.87
C VAL A 278 4.89 22.52 6.78
N CYS A 279 5.85 22.96 7.59
CA CYS A 279 6.49 22.11 8.59
C CYS A 279 5.49 21.59 9.63
N GLN A 280 4.53 22.42 10.04
CA GLN A 280 3.44 22.00 10.93
C GLN A 280 2.62 20.88 10.29
N LEU A 281 2.22 21.04 9.03
CA LEU A 281 1.48 20.01 8.31
C LEU A 281 2.27 18.69 8.23
N TYR A 282 3.58 18.77 8.00
CA TYR A 282 4.47 17.61 7.98
C TYR A 282 4.52 16.87 9.31
N MET A 283 4.70 17.61 10.41
CA MET A 283 4.74 17.03 11.74
C MET A 283 3.40 16.40 12.13
N THR A 284 2.28 17.08 11.86
CA THR A 284 0.93 16.53 12.08
C THR A 284 0.71 15.28 11.22
N ALA A 285 1.16 15.29 9.96
CA ALA A 285 1.06 14.11 9.10
C ALA A 285 1.86 12.92 9.62
N LEU A 286 3.09 13.15 10.10
CA LEU A 286 3.92 12.09 10.66
C LEU A 286 3.33 11.50 11.95
N SER A 287 2.78 12.33 12.84
CA SER A 287 2.19 11.85 14.09
C SER A 287 0.85 11.13 13.85
N THR A 288 0.01 11.67 12.98
CA THR A 288 -1.33 11.14 12.69
C THR A 288 -1.29 9.88 11.82
N MET A 289 -0.42 9.85 10.81
CA MET A 289 -0.39 8.79 9.79
C MET A 289 0.84 7.89 9.93
N ALA A 290 1.30 7.68 11.16
CA ALA A 290 2.49 6.89 11.47
C ALA A 290 2.44 5.46 10.88
N ASN A 291 1.24 4.89 10.76
CA ASN A 291 1.02 3.53 10.27
C ASN A 291 0.86 3.42 8.75
N MET A 292 0.85 4.52 7.97
CA MET A 292 0.76 4.48 6.49
C MET A 292 1.93 3.77 5.79
N LYS A 293 3.01 3.51 6.52
CA LYS A 293 4.16 2.75 5.99
C LYS A 293 3.94 1.24 6.07
N ASN A 294 2.86 0.78 6.70
CA ASN A 294 2.66 -0.64 6.99
C ASN A 294 1.90 -1.31 5.84
N GLU A 295 2.48 -2.36 5.27
CA GLU A 295 1.79 -3.21 4.30
C GLU A 295 0.90 -4.19 5.08
N ILE A 296 -0.37 -4.33 4.69
CA ILE A 296 -1.28 -5.31 5.31
C ILE A 296 -1.54 -6.42 4.32
N ILE A 297 -1.30 -7.66 4.74
CA ILE A 297 -1.64 -8.84 3.97
C ILE A 297 -2.74 -9.63 4.66
N ALA A 298 -3.68 -10.15 3.88
CA ALA A 298 -4.76 -11.00 4.37
C ALA A 298 -4.50 -12.45 3.94
N VAL A 299 -4.40 -13.37 4.89
CA VAL A 299 -4.00 -14.76 4.63
C VAL A 299 -4.96 -15.73 5.30
N ALA A 300 -5.36 -16.79 4.61
CA ALA A 300 -6.12 -17.87 5.21
C ALA A 300 -5.17 -18.92 5.82
N ARG A 301 -5.49 -19.44 7.00
CA ARG A 301 -4.65 -20.43 7.71
C ARG A 301 -4.38 -21.70 6.90
N ASN A 302 -5.29 -22.06 6.00
CA ASN A 302 -5.20 -23.22 5.12
C ASN A 302 -4.51 -22.93 3.76
N ARG A 303 -4.10 -21.68 3.50
CA ARG A 303 -3.47 -21.26 2.24
C ARG A 303 -2.35 -20.25 2.47
N LEU A 304 -1.50 -20.52 3.45
CA LEU A 304 -0.48 -19.56 3.90
C LEU A 304 0.54 -19.27 2.80
N VAL A 305 1.02 -20.33 2.14
CA VAL A 305 2.02 -20.23 1.08
C VAL A 305 1.44 -19.51 -0.13
N GLU A 306 0.22 -19.84 -0.55
CA GLU A 306 -0.41 -19.27 -1.74
C GLU A 306 -0.81 -17.79 -1.53
N ASP A 307 -1.52 -17.49 -0.44
CA ASP A 307 -1.96 -16.12 -0.14
C ASP A 307 -0.76 -15.21 0.19
N GLY A 308 0.25 -15.76 0.88
CA GLY A 308 1.53 -15.10 1.16
C GLY A 308 2.35 -14.85 -0.10
N TYR A 309 2.53 -15.86 -0.94
CA TYR A 309 3.23 -15.76 -2.23
C TYR A 309 2.58 -14.68 -3.09
N ARG A 310 1.26 -14.71 -3.28
CA ARG A 310 0.54 -13.76 -4.15
C ARG A 310 0.71 -12.31 -3.71
N GLN A 311 0.74 -12.04 -2.41
CA GLN A 311 0.80 -10.67 -1.88
C GLN A 311 2.23 -10.16 -1.70
N LEU A 312 3.14 -11.00 -1.21
CA LEU A 312 4.50 -10.59 -0.87
C LEU A 312 5.49 -10.68 -2.04
N SER A 313 5.27 -11.58 -3.00
CA SER A 313 6.14 -11.68 -4.20
C SER A 313 6.10 -10.40 -5.05
N MET A 314 4.95 -9.73 -5.09
CA MET A 314 4.74 -8.50 -5.87
C MET A 314 5.27 -7.24 -5.17
N LEU A 315 5.65 -7.33 -3.89
CA LEU A 315 6.18 -6.18 -3.16
C LEU A 315 7.57 -5.80 -3.67
N SER A 316 7.81 -4.49 -3.74
CA SER A 316 9.15 -3.95 -3.95
C SER A 316 10.03 -4.21 -2.72
N THR A 317 11.35 -4.22 -2.90
CA THR A 317 12.31 -4.36 -1.77
C THR A 317 12.08 -3.32 -0.67
N ARG A 318 11.66 -2.10 -1.04
CA ARG A 318 11.36 -1.03 -0.07
C ARG A 318 10.11 -1.33 0.73
N ALA A 319 9.06 -1.85 0.08
CA ALA A 319 7.83 -2.24 0.75
C ALA A 319 8.03 -3.49 1.62
N LEU A 320 8.84 -4.45 1.18
CA LEU A 320 9.17 -5.63 1.99
C LEU A 320 9.93 -5.25 3.28
N LYS A 321 10.76 -4.20 3.23
CA LYS A 321 11.48 -3.66 4.40
C LYS A 321 10.61 -2.85 5.36
N SER A 322 9.40 -2.45 4.96
CA SER A 322 8.48 -1.81 5.90
C SER A 322 7.80 -2.85 6.79
N THR A 323 7.11 -2.39 7.82
CA THR A 323 6.37 -3.26 8.73
C THR A 323 5.24 -3.94 7.97
N ILE A 324 5.27 -5.27 7.92
CA ILE A 324 4.20 -6.08 7.33
C ILE A 324 3.29 -6.52 8.46
N ARG A 325 2.00 -6.22 8.34
CA ARG A 325 0.97 -6.66 9.27
C ARG A 325 0.16 -7.76 8.61
N VAL A 326 -0.17 -8.78 9.38
CA VAL A 326 -0.89 -9.95 8.89
C VAL A 326 -2.27 -9.98 9.49
N LYS A 327 -3.26 -10.27 8.64
CA LYS A 327 -4.65 -10.44 9.00
C LYS A 327 -5.07 -11.86 8.62
N PHE A 328 -5.39 -12.71 9.61
CA PHE A 328 -5.96 -14.02 9.33
C PHE A 328 -7.44 -13.88 8.92
N VAL A 329 -7.81 -14.58 7.85
CA VAL A 329 -9.19 -14.63 7.36
C VAL A 329 -9.70 -16.06 7.36
N ASN A 330 -10.97 -16.22 7.76
CA ASN A 330 -11.64 -17.51 7.77
C ASN A 330 -12.07 -17.93 6.35
N GLN A 331 -12.68 -19.12 6.22
CA GLN A 331 -13.13 -19.66 4.92
C GLN A 331 -14.15 -18.78 4.19
N GLN A 332 -14.85 -17.91 4.91
CA GLN A 332 -15.82 -16.97 4.35
C GLN A 332 -15.18 -15.62 3.98
N GLY A 333 -13.87 -15.48 4.16
CA GLY A 333 -13.12 -14.24 3.93
C GLY A 333 -13.37 -13.16 4.99
N LEU A 334 -13.95 -13.53 6.13
CA LEU A 334 -14.16 -12.66 7.27
C LEU A 334 -12.98 -12.76 8.24
N ASP A 335 -12.75 -11.67 8.95
CA ASP A 335 -11.63 -11.52 9.87
C ASP A 335 -11.72 -12.53 11.01
N GLU A 336 -10.63 -13.26 11.24
CA GLU A 336 -10.49 -14.01 12.48
C GLU A 336 -10.24 -13.01 13.61
N ALA A 337 -11.03 -13.10 14.69
CA ALA A 337 -10.91 -12.21 15.84
C ALA A 337 -9.57 -12.44 16.56
N GLY A 338 -8.71 -11.41 16.56
CA GLY A 338 -7.39 -11.46 17.19
C GLY A 338 -6.40 -10.54 16.48
N ILE A 339 -6.54 -9.23 16.65
CA ILE A 339 -5.63 -8.25 16.03
C ILE A 339 -4.49 -7.92 16.99
N ASP A 340 -3.47 -8.78 16.91
CA ASP A 340 -2.04 -8.50 16.95
C ASP A 340 -1.45 -7.41 17.89
N GLN A 341 -0.90 -7.87 19.02
CA GLN A 341 0.32 -7.30 19.62
C GLN A 341 1.52 -8.15 19.13
N ASP A 342 2.28 -7.67 18.14
CA ASP A 342 3.58 -8.20 17.67
C ASP A 342 3.70 -9.72 17.35
N GLY A 343 2.61 -10.50 17.31
CA GLY A 343 2.62 -11.96 17.29
C GLY A 343 2.11 -12.62 16.00
N VAL A 344 1.17 -12.01 15.29
CA VAL A 344 0.49 -12.59 14.13
C VAL A 344 1.38 -12.58 12.89
N PHE A 345 2.23 -11.55 12.72
CA PHE A 345 3.26 -11.59 11.66
C PHE A 345 4.28 -12.71 11.92
N LYS A 346 4.74 -12.86 13.17
CA LYS A 346 5.66 -13.92 13.56
C LYS A 346 5.02 -15.30 13.35
N GLU A 347 3.77 -15.48 13.80
CA GLU A 347 2.99 -16.70 13.60
C GLU A 347 2.87 -17.05 12.11
N PHE A 348 2.47 -16.09 11.27
CA PHE A 348 2.40 -16.28 9.83
C PHE A 348 3.74 -16.71 9.24
N LEU A 349 4.83 -16.06 9.65
CA LEU A 349 6.17 -16.34 9.15
C LEU A 349 6.61 -17.76 9.56
N GLU A 350 6.43 -18.14 10.82
CA GLU A 350 6.73 -19.48 11.34
C GLU A 350 5.91 -20.56 10.64
N LEU A 351 4.59 -20.37 10.50
CA LEU A 351 3.71 -21.35 9.85
C LEU A 351 4.01 -21.47 8.35
N THR A 352 4.29 -20.35 7.66
CA THR A 352 4.68 -20.37 6.24
C THR A 352 5.99 -21.11 6.05
N ILE A 353 7.00 -20.84 6.89
CA ILE A 353 8.28 -21.53 6.88
C ILE A 353 8.09 -23.04 7.09
N LYS A 354 7.26 -23.43 8.05
CA LYS A 354 6.95 -24.83 8.30
C LYS A 354 6.31 -25.51 7.08
N GLN A 355 5.41 -24.85 6.37
CA GLN A 355 4.78 -25.40 5.16
C GLN A 355 5.73 -25.49 3.97
N VAL A 356 6.60 -24.49 3.74
CA VAL A 356 7.50 -24.51 2.58
C VAL A 356 8.61 -25.55 2.70
N PHE A 357 9.00 -25.92 3.92
CA PHE A 357 9.97 -26.98 4.20
C PHE A 357 9.31 -28.33 4.50
N ASP A 358 7.99 -28.44 4.41
CA ASP A 358 7.29 -29.72 4.50
C ASP A 358 7.66 -30.59 3.28
N PRO A 359 8.16 -31.82 3.48
CA PRO A 359 8.46 -32.73 2.38
C PRO A 359 7.27 -32.98 1.43
N ALA A 360 6.03 -32.86 1.92
CA ALA A 360 4.82 -33.00 1.10
C ALA A 360 4.71 -31.93 0.00
N LEU A 361 5.29 -30.74 0.20
CA LEU A 361 5.33 -29.70 -0.83
C LEU A 361 6.44 -29.96 -1.85
N ASN A 362 7.40 -30.83 -1.57
CA ASN A 362 8.51 -31.21 -2.47
C ASN A 362 9.33 -30.02 -3.03
N LEU A 363 9.45 -28.93 -2.28
CA LEU A 363 10.40 -27.85 -2.60
C LEU A 363 11.78 -28.11 -2.01
N PHE A 364 11.84 -28.70 -0.82
CA PHE A 364 13.08 -29.06 -0.13
C PHE A 364 13.01 -30.51 0.33
N HIS A 365 14.18 -31.15 0.40
CA HIS A 365 14.38 -32.43 1.06
C HIS A 365 15.18 -32.23 2.35
N SER A 366 14.95 -33.12 3.30
CA SER A 366 15.67 -33.18 4.56
C SER A 366 16.49 -34.47 4.62
N THR A 367 17.75 -34.38 5.04
CA THR A 367 18.58 -35.54 5.33
C THR A 367 18.15 -36.21 6.63
N ALA A 368 18.70 -37.40 6.93
CA ALA A 368 18.51 -38.05 8.24
C ALA A 368 18.97 -37.18 9.43
N ALA A 369 19.88 -36.22 9.19
CA ALA A 369 20.35 -35.28 10.19
C ALA A 369 19.45 -34.03 10.34
N GLY A 370 18.35 -33.92 9.59
CA GLY A 370 17.44 -32.78 9.63
C GLY A 370 17.88 -31.57 8.79
N VAL A 371 18.91 -31.75 7.96
CA VAL A 371 19.49 -30.67 7.13
C VAL A 371 18.75 -30.56 5.81
N LEU A 372 18.36 -29.34 5.45
CA LEU A 372 17.51 -29.03 4.30
C LEU A 372 18.32 -28.62 3.06
N TYR A 373 17.92 -29.16 1.90
CA TYR A 373 18.46 -28.80 0.58
C TYR A 373 17.34 -28.77 -0.48
N PRO A 374 17.51 -28.03 -1.60
CA PRO A 374 16.47 -27.94 -2.64
C PRO A 374 16.17 -29.32 -3.25
N SER A 375 14.90 -29.62 -3.49
CA SER A 375 14.50 -30.86 -4.15
C SER A 375 14.87 -30.85 -5.63
N ALA A 376 15.55 -31.90 -6.08
CA ALA A 376 15.89 -32.14 -7.48
C ALA A 376 14.64 -32.33 -8.36
N THR A 377 13.51 -32.72 -7.75
CA THR A 377 12.22 -32.92 -8.43
C THR A 377 11.23 -31.79 -8.18
N SER A 378 11.70 -30.65 -7.63
CA SER A 378 10.85 -29.49 -7.36
C SER A 378 10.16 -28.93 -8.60
N SER A 379 10.69 -29.19 -9.81
CA SER A 379 10.08 -28.82 -11.09
C SER A 379 8.74 -29.52 -11.39
N VAL A 380 8.27 -30.41 -10.50
CA VAL A 380 6.88 -30.89 -10.52
C VAL A 380 5.89 -29.72 -10.34
N HIS A 381 6.33 -28.63 -9.71
CA HIS A 381 5.62 -27.35 -9.68
C HIS A 381 6.10 -26.47 -10.84
N GLU A 382 5.19 -26.02 -11.70
CA GLU A 382 5.52 -25.15 -12.83
C GLU A 382 6.26 -23.87 -12.39
N ASP A 383 5.86 -23.29 -11.25
CA ASP A 383 6.41 -22.04 -10.70
C ASP A 383 7.49 -22.26 -9.62
N HIS A 384 8.14 -23.43 -9.55
CA HIS A 384 9.07 -23.77 -8.46
C HIS A 384 10.20 -22.74 -8.24
N LEU A 385 10.73 -22.14 -9.31
CA LEU A 385 11.76 -21.09 -9.21
C LEU A 385 11.23 -19.83 -8.54
N ALA A 386 9.99 -19.43 -8.84
CA ALA A 386 9.36 -18.28 -8.22
C ALA A 386 9.03 -18.58 -6.75
N LEU A 387 8.66 -19.82 -6.42
CA LEU A 387 8.50 -20.28 -5.05
C LEU A 387 9.83 -20.23 -4.27
N PHE A 388 10.94 -20.70 -4.83
CA PHE A 388 12.27 -20.54 -4.20
C PHE A 388 12.62 -19.07 -3.95
N GLN A 389 12.33 -18.18 -4.90
CA GLN A 389 12.54 -16.75 -4.72
C GLN A 389 11.68 -16.19 -3.57
N PHE A 390 10.42 -16.62 -3.46
CA PHE A 390 9.54 -16.24 -2.37
C PHE A 390 10.04 -16.75 -1.01
N VAL A 391 10.46 -18.02 -0.91
CA VAL A 391 11.06 -18.59 0.31
C VAL A 391 12.29 -17.78 0.72
N GLY A 392 13.17 -17.46 -0.24
CA GLY A 392 14.33 -16.61 0.01
C GLY A 392 13.95 -15.22 0.54
N ARG A 393 12.88 -14.59 0.02
CA ARG A 393 12.38 -13.31 0.52
C ARG A 393 11.81 -13.41 1.94
N ILE A 394 11.09 -14.48 2.27
CA ILE A 394 10.54 -14.70 3.62
C ILE A 394 11.67 -14.91 4.64
N LEU A 395 12.66 -15.75 4.31
CA LEU A 395 13.84 -15.94 5.16
C LEU A 395 14.62 -14.63 5.34
N ALA A 396 14.83 -13.88 4.26
CA ALA A 396 15.49 -12.58 4.35
C ALA A 396 14.69 -11.59 5.21
N LYS A 397 13.36 -11.63 5.15
CA LYS A 397 12.48 -10.82 6.00
C LYS A 397 12.58 -11.22 7.47
N ALA A 398 12.66 -12.52 7.77
CA ALA A 398 12.87 -13.02 9.14
C ALA A 398 14.18 -12.48 9.73
N VAL A 399 15.27 -12.57 8.96
CA VAL A 399 16.58 -12.01 9.34
C VAL A 399 16.50 -10.50 9.53
N TYR A 400 15.83 -9.77 8.63
CA TYR A 400 15.69 -8.32 8.72
C TYR A 400 14.94 -7.86 9.98
N GLU A 401 13.91 -8.60 10.40
CA GLU A 401 13.11 -8.30 11.60
C GLU A 401 13.72 -8.90 12.89
N GLY A 402 14.85 -9.60 12.80
CA GLY A 402 15.46 -10.27 13.96
C GLY A 402 14.66 -11.45 14.50
N ILE A 403 13.83 -12.08 13.66
CA ILE A 403 13.03 -13.26 14.02
C ILE A 403 13.88 -14.51 13.79
N VAL A 404 14.09 -15.27 14.86
CA VAL A 404 14.76 -16.57 14.81
C VAL A 404 13.78 -17.61 14.26
N VAL A 405 14.21 -18.34 13.23
CA VAL A 405 13.43 -19.41 12.59
C VAL A 405 14.17 -20.73 12.75
N ASP A 406 13.45 -21.81 13.01
CA ASP A 406 14.01 -23.15 13.17
C ASP A 406 14.18 -23.82 11.80
N VAL A 407 15.21 -23.38 11.05
CA VAL A 407 15.52 -23.89 9.71
C VAL A 407 17.01 -24.20 9.64
N GLN A 408 17.34 -25.47 9.42
CA GLN A 408 18.71 -25.94 9.26
C GLN A 408 19.03 -26.15 7.77
N LEU A 409 19.43 -25.08 7.09
CA LEU A 409 19.88 -25.18 5.70
C LEU A 409 21.25 -25.85 5.60
N ALA A 410 21.46 -26.64 4.55
CA ALA A 410 22.74 -27.29 4.29
C ALA A 410 23.90 -26.27 4.24
N PRO A 411 25.05 -26.54 4.90
CA PRO A 411 26.21 -25.66 4.86
C PRO A 411 26.68 -25.34 3.43
N VAL A 412 26.58 -26.31 2.52
CA VAL A 412 26.87 -26.15 1.08
C VAL A 412 25.98 -25.09 0.43
N LEU A 413 24.68 -25.10 0.75
CA LEU A 413 23.74 -24.12 0.23
C LEU A 413 24.05 -22.72 0.76
N LEU A 414 24.33 -22.60 2.07
CA LEU A 414 24.72 -21.33 2.68
C LEU A 414 26.02 -20.78 2.11
N ALA A 415 27.03 -21.62 1.88
CA ALA A 415 28.28 -21.20 1.27
C ALA A 415 28.13 -20.76 -0.20
N ALA A 416 27.25 -21.43 -0.95
CA ALA A 416 26.89 -21.00 -2.30
C ALA A 416 26.20 -19.63 -2.28
N MET A 417 25.28 -19.39 -1.36
CA MET A 417 24.60 -18.09 -1.18
C MET A 417 25.55 -16.95 -0.80
N LEU A 418 26.61 -17.25 -0.03
CA LEU A 418 27.60 -16.27 0.44
C LEU A 418 28.69 -15.93 -0.58
N GLY A 419 28.58 -16.40 -1.83
CA GLY A 419 29.48 -15.99 -2.92
C GLY A 419 30.82 -16.72 -2.94
N GLY A 420 30.87 -17.99 -2.52
CA GLY A 420 31.96 -18.88 -2.89
C GLY A 420 33.09 -19.02 -1.86
N ARG A 421 32.76 -19.29 -0.60
CA ARG A 421 33.70 -20.10 0.19
C ARG A 421 33.88 -21.42 -0.57
N ARG A 422 35.11 -21.72 -0.99
CA ARG A 422 35.49 -23.04 -1.51
C ARG A 422 35.37 -24.04 -0.36
N LEU A 423 34.14 -24.47 -0.05
CA LEU A 423 33.97 -25.68 0.71
C LEU A 423 34.57 -26.81 -0.13
N CYS A 424 35.32 -27.70 0.50
CA CYS A 424 35.68 -28.96 -0.13
C CYS A 424 34.38 -29.73 -0.34
N ALA A 425 33.89 -29.75 -1.58
CA ALA A 425 32.64 -30.42 -1.94
C ALA A 425 32.62 -31.89 -1.49
N PHE A 426 33.80 -32.54 -1.46
CA PHE A 426 33.95 -33.90 -0.98
C PHE A 426 33.72 -34.05 0.53
N ASP A 427 34.22 -33.13 1.36
CA ASP A 427 34.10 -33.24 2.82
C ASP A 427 32.65 -32.97 3.27
N GLU A 428 31.99 -32.01 2.62
CA GLU A 428 30.59 -31.68 2.88
C GLU A 428 29.62 -32.76 2.40
N LEU A 429 30.02 -33.56 1.40
CA LEU A 429 29.21 -34.66 0.89
C LEU A 429 28.88 -35.67 2.00
N SER A 430 29.77 -35.84 2.99
CA SER A 430 29.52 -36.71 4.14
C SER A 430 28.27 -36.33 4.95
N GLN A 431 27.85 -35.06 4.91
CA GLN A 431 26.64 -34.57 5.58
C GLN A 431 25.42 -34.56 4.64
N LEU A 432 25.63 -34.35 3.34
CA LEU A 432 24.56 -34.27 2.35
C LEU A 432 24.09 -35.67 1.90
N ASP A 433 25.05 -36.53 1.55
CA ASP A 433 24.83 -37.90 1.09
C ASP A 433 25.96 -38.80 1.66
N PRO A 434 25.76 -39.33 2.89
CA PRO A 434 26.76 -40.17 3.55
C PRO A 434 27.09 -41.44 2.77
N GLU A 435 26.12 -41.96 1.99
CA GLU A 435 26.30 -43.16 1.20
C GLU A 435 27.18 -42.89 -0.02
N LEU A 436 26.88 -41.83 -0.78
CA LEU A 436 27.71 -41.41 -1.91
C LEU A 436 29.11 -41.05 -1.44
N TYR A 437 29.25 -40.35 -0.31
CA TYR A 437 30.56 -40.05 0.28
C TYR A 437 31.37 -41.32 0.58
N ARG A 438 30.74 -42.33 1.20
CA ARG A 438 31.38 -43.62 1.50
C ARG A 438 31.81 -44.32 0.21
N ASN A 439 30.94 -44.35 -0.80
CA ASN A 439 31.20 -45.03 -2.07
C ASN A 439 32.34 -44.34 -2.85
N LEU A 440 32.35 -43.01 -2.92
CA LEU A 440 33.44 -42.27 -3.56
C LEU A 440 34.76 -42.37 -2.77
N THR A 441 34.69 -42.39 -1.44
CA THR A 441 35.87 -42.63 -0.59
C THR A 441 36.45 -44.02 -0.84
N PHE A 442 35.59 -45.03 -1.03
CA PHE A 442 36.00 -46.38 -1.39
C PHE A 442 36.71 -46.40 -2.75
N VAL A 443 36.11 -45.83 -3.80
CA VAL A 443 36.73 -45.75 -5.15
C VAL A 443 38.09 -45.06 -5.08
N LYS A 444 38.17 -43.92 -4.38
CA LYS A 444 39.41 -43.14 -4.22
C LYS A 444 40.53 -43.92 -3.54
N LYS A 445 40.20 -44.74 -2.53
CA LYS A 445 41.16 -45.53 -1.72
C LYS A 445 41.29 -46.97 -2.18
N TYR A 446 40.64 -47.36 -3.27
CA TYR A 446 40.71 -48.73 -3.78
C TYR A 446 42.12 -49.03 -4.27
N ASP A 447 42.73 -50.07 -3.68
CA ASP A 447 44.11 -50.51 -3.98
C ASP A 447 44.20 -51.42 -5.22
N GLY A 448 43.06 -51.92 -5.71
CA GLY A 448 42.98 -52.75 -6.93
C GLY A 448 42.85 -51.94 -8.22
N ASP A 449 42.53 -52.61 -9.34
CA ASP A 449 42.20 -51.92 -10.59
C ASP A 449 40.76 -51.41 -10.54
N VAL A 450 40.58 -50.08 -10.47
CA VAL A 450 39.24 -49.46 -10.46
C VAL A 450 38.44 -49.79 -11.72
N SER A 451 39.11 -50.15 -12.82
CA SER A 451 38.45 -50.57 -14.05
C SER A 451 37.54 -51.80 -13.84
N ASP A 452 37.86 -52.65 -12.86
CA ASP A 452 37.06 -53.82 -12.46
C ASP A 452 35.68 -53.42 -11.90
N LEU A 453 35.54 -52.20 -11.36
CA LEU A 453 34.27 -51.69 -10.85
C LEU A 453 33.30 -51.29 -11.98
N SER A 454 33.75 -51.32 -13.25
CA SER A 454 32.94 -51.01 -14.44
C SER A 454 32.22 -49.66 -14.38
N LEU A 455 32.87 -48.67 -13.77
CA LEU A 455 32.35 -47.30 -13.63
C LEU A 455 32.69 -46.46 -14.87
N THR A 456 31.83 -45.50 -15.18
CA THR A 456 32.03 -44.49 -16.23
C THR A 456 31.90 -43.08 -15.67
N PHE A 457 32.31 -42.05 -16.41
CA PHE A 457 32.09 -40.65 -16.02
C PHE A 457 30.64 -40.20 -16.28
N SER A 458 29.68 -40.94 -15.74
CA SER A 458 28.25 -40.65 -15.82
C SER A 458 27.55 -41.05 -14.52
N ILE A 459 26.42 -40.42 -14.23
CA ILE A 459 25.55 -40.76 -13.10
C ILE A 459 24.14 -41.06 -13.60
N ASP A 460 23.43 -41.91 -12.89
CA ASP A 460 22.02 -42.19 -13.13
C ASP A 460 21.19 -41.39 -12.12
N GLU A 461 20.35 -40.50 -12.63
CA GLU A 461 19.40 -39.72 -11.82
C GLU A 461 18.00 -40.28 -12.01
N ASP A 462 17.34 -40.67 -10.91
CA ASP A 462 15.93 -41.01 -10.93
C ASP A 462 15.09 -39.73 -10.87
N PHE A 463 14.39 -39.44 -11.96
CA PHE A 463 13.39 -38.39 -12.02
C PHE A 463 12.00 -39.00 -12.19
N MET A 464 11.27 -39.11 -11.07
CA MET A 464 9.88 -39.62 -11.03
C MET A 464 9.72 -41.03 -11.62
N GLY A 465 10.66 -41.94 -11.33
CA GLY A 465 10.67 -43.32 -11.82
C GLY A 465 11.32 -43.48 -13.20
N LYS A 466 11.80 -42.39 -13.81
CA LYS A 466 12.57 -42.42 -15.05
C LYS A 466 14.03 -42.18 -14.74
N ILE A 467 14.85 -43.22 -14.96
CA ILE A 467 16.30 -43.13 -14.84
C ILE A 467 16.84 -42.39 -16.06
N ASN A 468 17.50 -41.26 -15.81
CA ASN A 468 18.21 -40.48 -16.81
C ASN A 468 19.71 -40.54 -16.51
N THR A 469 20.50 -41.04 -17.47
CA THR A 469 21.96 -41.04 -17.37
C THR A 469 22.53 -39.68 -17.80
N VAL A 470 23.20 -38.99 -16.88
CA VAL A 470 23.84 -37.69 -17.07
C VAL A 470 25.35 -37.88 -17.17
N ASP A 471 25.97 -37.34 -18.22
CA ASP A 471 27.42 -37.38 -18.38
C ASP A 471 28.08 -36.33 -17.47
N LEU A 472 29.03 -36.74 -16.62
CA LEU A 472 29.79 -35.85 -15.73
C LEU A 472 30.85 -35.04 -16.48
N VAL A 473 31.31 -35.56 -17.60
CA VAL A 473 32.21 -34.90 -18.56
C VAL A 473 31.66 -35.13 -19.98
N PRO A 474 32.02 -34.30 -20.98
CA PRO A 474 31.54 -34.53 -22.35
C PRO A 474 31.82 -35.96 -22.85
N GLY A 475 30.77 -36.72 -23.17
CA GLY A 475 30.88 -38.13 -23.61
C GLY A 475 31.18 -39.14 -22.48
N GLY A 476 31.01 -38.74 -21.22
CA GLY A 476 31.45 -39.48 -20.03
C GLY A 476 30.94 -40.91 -19.90
N ARG A 477 29.73 -41.23 -20.37
CA ARG A 477 29.21 -42.61 -20.45
C ARG A 477 30.07 -43.60 -21.25
N THR A 478 30.97 -43.09 -22.10
CA THR A 478 31.90 -43.90 -22.91
C THR A 478 33.32 -43.91 -22.35
N ILE A 479 33.58 -43.15 -21.29
CA ILE A 479 34.90 -43.00 -20.66
C ILE A 479 34.89 -43.82 -19.38
N GLN A 480 35.69 -44.89 -19.34
CA GLN A 480 35.83 -45.74 -18.17
C GLN A 480 36.66 -45.05 -17.07
N VAL A 481 36.25 -45.25 -15.82
CA VAL A 481 37.03 -44.82 -14.66
C VAL A 481 38.16 -45.83 -14.43
N THR A 482 39.37 -45.32 -14.29
CA THR A 482 40.64 -46.04 -14.12
C THR A 482 41.39 -45.47 -12.93
N ASN A 483 42.46 -46.14 -12.49
CA ASN A 483 43.29 -45.63 -11.39
C ASN A 483 43.96 -44.27 -11.68
N GLU A 484 44.17 -43.91 -12.95
CA GLU A 484 44.82 -42.65 -13.35
C GLU A 484 43.85 -41.46 -13.34
N ASN A 485 42.54 -41.71 -13.50
CA ASN A 485 41.53 -40.67 -13.66
C ASN A 485 40.46 -40.64 -12.54
N LYS A 486 40.60 -41.47 -11.50
CA LYS A 486 39.68 -41.56 -10.36
C LYS A 486 39.70 -40.35 -9.41
#